data_AF-A0A965MLG7-F1
#
_entry.id   AF-A0A965MLG7-F1
#
_cell.length_a   1.000
_cell.length_b   1.000
_cell.length_c   1.000
_cell.angle_alpha   90.00
_cell.angle_beta   90.00
_cell.angle_gamma   90.00
#
_symmetry.space_group_name_H-M   'P 1'
#
loop_
_entity.id
_entity.type
_entity.pdbx_description
1 polymer ?
#
loop_
_entity_poly.entity_id
_entity_poly.type
_entity_poly.pdbx_seq_one_letter_code
_entity_poly.pdbx_strand_id
1 'polypeptide(L)'
;ITPSGFVRLYQKSNSVREWQVIPITPQFKLGEFHHQNAHAFLNCLRENLTPPITIDDGLRAQLMIETAYRSAKTGKQIAITP
;
A
#
# COMPACT_ATOMS: atom_id res chain seq x y z
N ILE A 1 -5.93 20.90 0.58
CA ILE A 1 -6.40 19.49 0.37
C ILE A 1 -7.28 19.47 -0.86
N THR A 2 -7.03 18.58 -1.83
CA THR A 2 -7.83 18.48 -3.07
C THR A 2 -9.31 18.17 -2.75
N PRO A 3 -10.28 18.97 -3.24
CA PRO A 3 -11.70 18.81 -2.91
C PRO A 3 -12.42 17.76 -3.77
N SER A 4 -11.98 17.53 -5.01
CA SER A 4 -12.58 16.58 -5.96
C SER A 4 -11.58 16.19 -7.07
N GLY A 5 -11.92 15.17 -7.87
CA GLY A 5 -11.10 14.72 -8.99
C GLY A 5 -9.75 14.14 -8.58
N PHE A 6 -9.80 13.18 -7.64
CA PHE A 6 -8.63 12.62 -6.95
C PHE A 6 -7.72 11.77 -7.83
N VAL A 7 -8.29 11.05 -8.78
CA VAL A 7 -7.56 10.24 -9.75
C VAL A 7 -7.84 10.80 -11.13
N ARG A 8 -6.76 11.07 -11.87
CA ARG A 8 -6.83 11.50 -13.27
C ARG A 8 -6.07 10.50 -14.10
N LEU A 9 -6.74 9.94 -15.09
CA LEU A 9 -6.15 9.02 -16.04
C LEU A 9 -5.72 9.82 -17.26
N TYR A 10 -4.44 9.74 -17.60
CA TYR A 10 -3.96 10.20 -18.88
C TYR A 10 -4.16 9.10 -19.91
N GLN A 11 -4.84 9.42 -21.01
CA GLN A 11 -4.96 8.52 -22.15
C GLN A 11 -4.41 9.19 -23.40
N LYS A 12 -3.71 8.39 -24.20
CA LYS A 12 -3.23 8.77 -25.52
C LYS A 12 -3.62 7.67 -26.51
N SER A 13 -4.65 7.93 -27.32
CA SER A 13 -5.05 7.05 -28.42
C SER A 13 -5.16 7.88 -29.71
N ASN A 14 -4.66 7.35 -30.82
CA ASN A 14 -4.76 7.91 -32.18
C ASN A 14 -4.71 9.46 -32.25
N SER A 15 -3.64 10.05 -31.68
CA SER A 15 -3.34 11.48 -31.66
C SER A 15 -4.16 12.37 -30.71
N VAL A 16 -5.16 11.84 -30.01
CA VAL A 16 -5.88 12.55 -28.96
C VAL A 16 -5.14 12.39 -27.63
N ARG A 17 -4.90 13.51 -26.94
CA ARG A 17 -4.34 13.54 -25.58
C ARG A 17 -5.44 14.00 -24.65
N GLU A 18 -5.89 13.11 -23.78
CA GLU A 18 -7.01 13.36 -22.88
C GLU A 18 -6.60 13.10 -21.45
N TRP A 19 -7.06 13.98 -20.55
CA TRP A 19 -7.08 13.72 -19.12
C TRP A 19 -8.52 13.49 -18.69
N GLN A 20 -8.81 12.26 -18.28
CA GLN A 20 -10.12 11.89 -17.76
C GLN A 20 -10.06 11.89 -16.23
N VAL A 21 -11.02 12.57 -15.59
CA VAL A 21 -11.22 12.42 -14.13
C VAL A 21 -11.95 11.11 -13.89
N ILE A 22 -11.35 10.24 -13.09
CA ILE A 22 -11.97 8.98 -12.71
C ILE A 22 -12.84 9.24 -11.47
N PRO A 23 -14.13 8.83 -11.47
CA PRO A 23 -15.05 9.07 -10.35
C PRO A 23 -14.78 8.12 -9.18
N ILE A 24 -13.55 8.12 -8.68
CA ILE A 24 -13.11 7.37 -7.49
C ILE A 24 -12.90 8.37 -6.36
N THR A 25 -13.62 8.15 -5.25
CA THR A 25 -13.35 8.81 -3.98
C THR A 25 -12.38 7.94 -3.18
N PRO A 26 -11.18 8.44 -2.84
CA PRO A 26 -10.25 7.69 -2.02
C PRO A 26 -10.86 7.37 -0.66
N GLN A 27 -10.61 6.17 -0.15
CA GLN A 27 -11.17 5.68 1.11
C GLN A 27 -10.82 6.57 2.32
N PHE A 28 -9.67 7.28 2.30
CA PHE A 28 -9.34 8.24 3.37
C PHE A 28 -10.25 9.48 3.40
N LYS A 29 -10.94 9.79 2.30
CA LYS A 29 -11.99 10.82 2.28
C LYS A 29 -13.30 10.34 2.88
N LEU A 30 -13.48 9.03 2.99
CA LEU A 30 -14.67 8.39 3.52
C LEU A 30 -14.54 8.05 5.02
N GLY A 31 -13.39 8.31 5.65
CA GLY A 31 -13.12 7.91 7.04
C GLY A 31 -12.69 6.45 7.20
N GLU A 32 -12.71 5.67 6.11
CA GLU A 32 -12.51 4.22 6.10
C GLU A 32 -11.06 3.81 5.75
N PHE A 33 -10.10 4.73 5.92
CA PHE A 33 -8.72 4.48 5.45
C PHE A 33 -8.09 3.25 6.10
N HIS A 34 -8.31 3.06 7.40
CA HIS A 34 -7.71 1.98 8.17
C HIS A 34 -8.47 0.65 8.08
N HIS A 35 -9.68 0.63 7.50
CA HIS A 35 -10.53 -0.56 7.50
C HIS A 35 -10.25 -1.52 6.34
N GLN A 36 -9.67 -1.02 5.23
CA GLN A 36 -9.46 -1.81 4.01
C GLN A 36 -8.67 -3.10 4.24
N ASN A 37 -7.60 -3.05 5.04
CA ASN A 37 -6.77 -4.22 5.32
C ASN A 37 -7.53 -5.26 6.15
N ALA A 38 -8.32 -4.80 7.13
CA ALA A 38 -9.14 -5.68 7.97
C ALA A 38 -10.24 -6.34 7.13
N HIS A 39 -10.94 -5.58 6.28
CA HIS A 39 -11.95 -6.13 5.38
C HIS A 39 -11.36 -7.13 4.37
N ALA A 40 -10.19 -6.83 3.79
CA ALA A 40 -9.51 -7.76 2.89
C ALA A 40 -9.15 -9.06 3.60
N PHE A 41 -8.62 -8.98 4.83
CA PHE A 41 -8.31 -10.16 5.64
C PHE A 41 -9.56 -11.00 5.97
N LEU A 42 -10.65 -10.35 6.38
CA LEU A 42 -11.93 -11.03 6.65
C LEU A 42 -12.49 -11.73 5.40
N ASN A 43 -12.37 -11.12 4.22
CA ASN A 43 -12.76 -11.75 2.97
C ASN A 43 -11.91 -12.98 2.65
N CYS A 44 -10.59 -12.90 2.86
CA CYS A 44 -9.69 -14.04 2.70
C CYS A 44 -10.06 -15.20 3.63
N LEU A 45 -10.42 -14.92 4.89
CA LEU A 45 -10.91 -15.94 5.82
C LEU A 45 -12.22 -16.58 5.35
N ARG A 46 -13.18 -15.76 4.92
CA ARG A 46 -14.50 -16.22 4.45
C ARG A 46 -14.40 -17.09 3.20
N GLU A 47 -13.51 -16.74 2.29
CA GLU A 47 -13.37 -17.38 0.97
C GLU A 47 -12.24 -18.41 0.92
N ASN A 48 -11.55 -18.65 2.04
CA ASN A 48 -10.37 -19.50 2.14
C ASN A 48 -9.28 -19.14 1.10
N LEU A 49 -9.00 -17.84 0.98
CA LEU A 49 -7.99 -17.28 0.09
C LEU A 49 -6.74 -16.88 0.86
N THR A 50 -5.61 -16.84 0.17
CA THR A 50 -4.36 -16.28 0.71
C THR A 50 -4.50 -14.75 0.85
N PRO A 51 -4.19 -14.17 2.03
CA PRO A 51 -4.15 -12.73 2.19
C PRO A 51 -3.09 -12.07 1.28
N PRO A 52 -3.33 -10.84 0.78
CA PRO A 52 -2.38 -10.13 -0.06
C PRO A 52 -1.10 -9.72 0.68
N ILE A 53 -1.16 -9.61 2.01
CA ILE A 53 0.00 -9.43 2.90
C ILE A 53 0.19 -10.76 3.63
N THR A 54 1.29 -11.43 3.38
CA THR A 54 1.58 -12.75 3.98
C THR A 54 2.36 -12.61 5.30
N ILE A 55 2.54 -13.74 5.99
CA ILE A 55 3.42 -13.80 7.18
C ILE A 55 4.85 -13.42 6.81
N ASP A 56 5.36 -13.88 5.67
CA ASP A 56 6.72 -13.57 5.22
C ASP A 56 6.93 -12.07 5.02
N ASP A 57 5.91 -11.36 4.53
CA ASP A 57 5.96 -9.91 4.39
C ASP A 57 6.05 -9.22 5.75
N GLY A 58 5.31 -9.72 6.75
CA GLY A 58 5.40 -9.27 8.14
C GLY A 58 6.79 -9.49 8.74
N LEU A 59 7.38 -10.67 8.53
CA LEU A 59 8.73 -10.98 9.00
C LEU A 59 9.80 -10.08 8.37
N ARG A 60 9.70 -9.82 7.05
CA ARG A 60 10.62 -8.89 6.36
C ARG A 60 10.51 -7.46 6.91
N ALA A 61 9.29 -6.99 7.18
CA ALA A 61 9.07 -5.68 7.78
C ALA A 61 9.67 -5.57 9.19
N GLN A 62 9.50 -6.61 10.02
CA GLN A 62 10.13 -6.68 11.33
C GLN A 62 11.67 -6.67 11.23
N LEU A 63 12.23 -7.47 10.33
CA LEU A 63 13.67 -7.56 10.12
C LEU A 63 14.30 -6.21 9.73
N MET A 64 13.60 -5.40 8.93
CA MET A 64 14.02 -4.04 8.60
C MET A 64 14.19 -3.19 9.87
N ILE A 65 13.22 -3.23 10.79
CA ILE A 65 13.24 -2.47 12.04
C ILE A 65 14.40 -2.94 12.94
N GLU A 66 14.55 -4.26 13.11
CA GLU A 66 15.65 -4.82 13.91
C GLU A 66 17.02 -4.44 13.34
N THR A 67 17.16 -4.47 12.02
CA THR A 67 18.40 -4.09 11.33
C THR A 67 18.72 -2.62 11.55
N ALA A 68 17.71 -1.75 11.55
CA ALA A 68 17.88 -0.34 11.89
C ALA A 68 18.39 -0.16 13.32
N TYR A 69 17.88 -0.91 14.29
CA TYR A 69 18.40 -0.88 15.67
C TYR A 69 19.85 -1.37 15.76
N ARG A 70 20.20 -2.46 15.06
CA ARG A 70 21.59 -2.96 15.00
C ARG A 70 22.54 -1.93 14.37
N SER A 71 22.08 -1.27 13.30
CA SER A 71 22.82 -0.20 12.61
C SER A 71 23.05 0.98 13.55
N ALA A 72 22.00 1.47 14.22
CA ALA A 72 22.08 2.59 15.16
C ALA A 72 23.04 2.33 16.32
N LYS A 73 23.09 1.09 16.83
CA LYS A 73 24.01 0.70 17.92
C LYS A 73 25.48 0.74 17.50
N THR A 74 25.78 0.50 16.22
CA THR A 74 27.15 0.38 15.72
C THR A 74 27.61 1.57 14.88
N GLY A 75 26.68 2.42 14.46
CA GLY A 75 26.92 3.49 13.49
C GLY A 75 27.26 3.01 12.08
N LYS A 76 27.09 1.71 11.79
CA LYS A 76 27.46 1.10 10.51
C LYS A 76 26.24 0.77 9.68
N GLN A 77 26.37 0.88 8.36
CA GLN A 77 25.38 0.34 7.44
C GLN A 77 25.34 -1.20 7.58
N ILE A 78 24.14 -1.75 7.75
CA ILE A 78 23.90 -3.20 7.86
C ILE A 78 22.88 -3.60 6.80
N ALA A 79 23.18 -4.66 6.05
CA ALA A 79 22.27 -5.22 5.07
C ALA A 79 21.11 -5.97 5.74
N ILE A 80 19.90 -5.81 5.19
CA ILE A 80 18.72 -6.60 5.57
C ILE A 80 18.86 -7.94 4.83
N THR A 81 19.08 -9.02 5.57
CA THR A 81 19.29 -10.38 5.02
C THR A 81 18.13 -11.28 5.43
N PRO A 82 17.42 -11.92 4.48
CA PRO A 82 16.29 -12.82 4.76
C PRO A 82 16.65 -13.99 5.66
#